data_AF-A0A0R3MLF0-F1
#
_entry.id   AF-A0A0R3MLF0-F1
#
_cell.length_a   1.000
_cell.length_b   1.000
_cell.length_c   1.000
_cell.angle_alpha   90.00
_cell.angle_beta   90.00
_cell.angle_gamma   90.00
#
_symmetry.space_group_name_H-M   'P 1'
#
loop_
_entity.id
_entity.type
_entity.pdbx_description
1 polymer ?
#
loop_
_entity_poly.entity_id
_entity_poly.type
_entity_poly.pdbx_seq_one_letter_code
_entity_poly.pdbx_strand_id
1 'polypeptide(L)'
;MNATPGHAPVKSIMPKWVRNPQEFVGGIALMAIAVFALWASSDLQGMRGFSFGAGTAPRMFGFLLLGLGALITVVGIFTEGPHLAKYHWRGPFFVTVAILTFAFTIRTMGMIFAAMAAFLIAACGSPETRWTETLIVAVCLTAFCALLFPYALGLPLQLLPTFMIR
;
A
#
# COMPACT_ATOMS: atom_id res chain seq x y z
N MET A 1 -37.34 -8.72 -31.51
CA MET A 1 -36.12 -8.23 -32.21
C MET A 1 -35.28 -7.47 -31.18
N ASN A 2 -34.35 -8.14 -30.51
CA ASN A 2 -33.50 -7.52 -29.48
C ASN A 2 -32.36 -6.76 -30.14
N ALA A 3 -32.37 -5.44 -30.02
CA ALA A 3 -31.23 -4.60 -30.37
C ALA A 3 -30.13 -4.79 -29.31
N THR A 4 -29.07 -5.52 -29.66
CA THR A 4 -27.80 -5.51 -28.94
C THR A 4 -27.19 -4.12 -29.08
N PRO A 5 -26.96 -3.35 -28.00
CA PRO A 5 -26.30 -2.06 -28.12
C PRO A 5 -24.84 -2.33 -28.50
N GLY A 6 -24.47 -1.93 -29.72
CA GLY A 6 -23.13 -2.04 -30.25
C GLY A 6 -22.13 -1.41 -29.29
N HIS A 7 -21.21 -2.22 -28.77
CA HIS A 7 -20.06 -1.73 -28.03
C HIS A 7 -19.21 -0.89 -28.98
N ALA A 8 -19.31 0.44 -28.83
CA ALA A 8 -18.50 1.39 -29.56
C ALA A 8 -17.01 1.03 -29.38
N PRO A 9 -16.21 1.05 -30.45
CA PRO A 9 -14.79 0.73 -30.36
C PRO A 9 -14.09 1.80 -29.53
N VAL A 10 -13.76 1.46 -28.28
CA VAL A 10 -12.97 2.33 -27.41
C VAL A 10 -11.59 2.44 -28.05
N LYS A 11 -11.32 3.60 -28.62
CA LYS A 11 -10.07 3.95 -29.31
C LYS A 11 -8.91 3.81 -28.33
N SER A 12 -8.20 2.69 -28.40
CA SER A 12 -6.93 2.49 -27.69
C SER A 12 -5.92 3.52 -28.20
N ILE A 13 -5.53 4.46 -27.34
CA ILE A 13 -4.57 5.53 -27.64
C ILE A 13 -3.12 4.97 -27.64
N MET A 14 -2.95 3.66 -27.43
CA MET A 14 -1.64 3.04 -27.24
C MET A 14 -1.04 2.51 -28.56
N PRO A 15 0.30 2.57 -28.70
CA PRO A 15 0.98 2.07 -29.88
C PRO A 15 0.70 0.58 -30.08
N LYS A 16 0.56 0.14 -31.34
CA LYS A 16 0.17 -1.23 -31.75
C LYS A 16 1.07 -2.36 -31.20
N TRP A 17 2.21 -2.04 -30.62
CA TRP A 17 3.14 -3.00 -30.03
C TRP A 17 2.76 -3.41 -28.59
N VAL A 18 1.95 -2.63 -27.89
CA VAL A 18 1.47 -3.00 -26.54
C VAL A 18 0.23 -3.87 -26.66
N ARG A 19 0.37 -5.16 -26.38
CA ARG A 19 -0.71 -6.16 -26.47
C ARG A 19 -1.64 -6.14 -25.26
N ASN A 20 -1.15 -5.71 -24.10
CA ASN A 20 -1.95 -5.53 -22.89
C ASN A 20 -1.71 -4.12 -22.29
N PRO A 21 -2.59 -3.15 -22.59
CA PRO A 21 -2.42 -1.77 -22.14
C PRO A 21 -2.55 -1.62 -20.63
N GLN A 22 -3.33 -2.47 -19.97
CA GLN A 22 -3.55 -2.43 -18.52
C GLN A 22 -2.27 -2.80 -17.75
N GLU A 23 -1.63 -3.91 -18.11
CA GLU A 23 -0.40 -4.37 -17.45
C GLU A 23 0.76 -3.42 -17.77
N PHE A 24 0.85 -2.91 -19.00
CA PHE A 24 1.90 -1.95 -19.36
C PHE A 24 1.81 -0.66 -18.54
N VAL A 25 0.62 -0.02 -18.51
CA VAL A 25 0.40 1.22 -17.75
C VAL A 25 0.46 0.97 -16.24
N GLY A 26 -0.07 -0.16 -15.77
CA GLY A 26 0.02 -0.58 -14.36
C GLY A 26 1.47 -0.75 -13.91
N GLY A 27 2.28 -1.48 -14.69
CA GLY A 27 3.70 -1.67 -14.41
C GLY A 27 4.49 -0.35 -14.41
N ILE A 28 4.21 0.56 -15.36
CA ILE A 28 4.82 1.90 -15.38
C ILE A 28 4.42 2.71 -14.14
N ALA A 29 3.15 2.67 -13.75
CA ALA A 29 2.69 3.36 -12.55
C ALA A 29 3.36 2.79 -11.29
N LEU A 30 3.49 1.47 -11.18
CA LEU A 30 4.21 0.81 -10.08
C LEU A 30 5.69 1.23 -10.05
N MET A 31 6.36 1.27 -11.21
CA MET A 31 7.74 1.75 -11.30
C MET A 31 7.88 3.21 -10.89
N ALA A 32 6.95 4.09 -11.31
CA ALA A 32 6.97 5.50 -10.92
C ALA A 32 6.82 5.69 -9.40
N ILE A 33 5.90 4.94 -8.77
CA ILE A 33 5.73 4.93 -7.31
C ILE A 33 6.99 4.39 -6.62
N ALA A 34 7.59 3.33 -7.16
CA ALA A 34 8.81 2.76 -6.61
C ALA A 34 9.99 3.74 -6.66
N VAL A 35 10.21 4.42 -7.79
CA VAL A 35 11.26 5.45 -7.91
C VAL A 35 11.00 6.61 -6.94
N PHE A 36 9.75 7.07 -6.84
CA PHE A 36 9.38 8.10 -5.87
C PHE A 36 9.66 7.66 -4.43
N ALA A 37 9.32 6.42 -4.07
CA ALA A 37 9.58 5.87 -2.74
C ALA A 37 11.09 5.71 -2.45
N LEU A 38 11.88 5.30 -3.44
CA LEU A 38 13.35 5.21 -3.32
C LEU A 38 13.98 6.59 -3.16
N TRP A 39 13.47 7.58 -3.89
CA TRP A 39 13.90 8.98 -3.75
C TRP A 39 13.52 9.56 -2.39
N ALA A 40 12.25 9.42 -1.98
CA ALA A 40 11.76 9.90 -0.69
C ALA A 40 12.43 9.21 0.52
N SER A 41 12.91 7.97 0.35
CA SER A 41 13.66 7.24 1.37
C SER A 41 15.17 7.40 1.28
N SER A 42 15.70 8.20 0.35
CA SER A 42 17.14 8.38 0.15
C SER A 42 17.83 9.10 1.32
N ASP A 43 17.12 9.99 2.02
CA ASP A 43 17.63 10.70 3.20
C ASP A 43 17.63 9.86 4.50
N LEU A 44 16.96 8.70 4.50
CA LEU A 44 16.92 7.85 5.69
C LEU A 44 18.22 7.02 5.86
N GLN A 45 18.61 6.75 7.10
CA GLN A 45 19.78 5.89 7.34
C GLN A 45 19.52 4.46 6.85
N GLY A 46 20.42 3.97 6.00
CA GLY A 46 20.42 2.60 5.50
C GLY A 46 20.97 1.60 6.51
N MET A 47 21.23 0.38 6.05
CA MET A 47 21.72 -0.71 6.90
C MET A 47 23.14 -0.38 7.35
N ARG A 48 23.40 -0.47 8.66
CA ARG A 48 24.75 -0.32 9.25
C ARG A 48 25.13 -1.67 9.87
N GLY A 49 25.97 -2.44 9.16
CA GLY A 49 26.30 -3.81 9.54
C GLY A 49 25.07 -4.71 9.49
N PHE A 50 24.73 -5.35 10.61
CA PHE A 50 23.52 -6.18 10.77
C PHE A 50 22.31 -5.44 11.37
N SER A 51 22.41 -4.12 11.59
CA SER A 51 21.31 -3.33 12.14
C SER A 51 20.44 -2.73 11.02
N PHE A 52 19.15 -3.04 11.05
CA PHE A 52 18.15 -2.48 10.13
C PHE A 52 17.87 -1.01 10.49
N GLY A 53 18.44 -0.08 9.72
CA GLY A 53 18.11 1.35 9.80
C GLY A 53 16.69 1.63 9.28
N ALA A 54 16.11 2.76 9.67
CA ALA A 54 14.73 3.14 9.31
C ALA A 54 14.48 3.20 7.79
N GLY A 55 15.52 3.43 6.97
CA GLY A 55 15.42 3.46 5.51
C GLY A 55 15.58 2.10 4.81
N THR A 56 15.95 1.04 5.53
CA THR A 56 16.25 -0.27 4.92
C THR A 56 15.02 -0.96 4.34
N ALA A 57 13.96 -1.09 5.13
CA ALA A 57 12.71 -1.72 4.69
C ALA A 57 12.06 -0.94 3.53
N PRO A 58 11.88 0.40 3.60
CA PRO A 58 11.36 1.18 2.46
C PRO A 58 12.15 0.99 1.18
N ARG A 59 13.49 0.95 1.25
CA ARG A 59 14.34 0.76 0.06
C ARG A 59 14.24 -0.65 -0.50
N MET A 60 14.26 -1.67 0.36
CA MET A 60 14.16 -3.07 -0.07
C MET A 60 12.84 -3.32 -0.79
N PHE A 61 11.72 -2.87 -0.22
CA PHE A 61 10.41 -2.96 -0.88
C PHE A 61 10.33 -2.08 -2.12
N GLY A 62 10.98 -0.90 -2.12
CA GLY A 62 11.08 -0.05 -3.30
C GLY A 62 11.79 -0.72 -4.48
N PHE A 63 12.94 -1.36 -4.26
CA PHE A 63 13.64 -2.11 -5.31
C PHE A 63 12.84 -3.32 -5.79
N LEU A 64 12.19 -4.04 -4.87
CA LEU A 64 11.34 -5.18 -5.21
C LEU A 64 10.14 -4.74 -6.07
N LEU A 65 9.49 -3.64 -5.68
CA LEU A 65 8.37 -3.06 -6.41
C LEU A 65 8.80 -2.56 -7.79
N LEU A 66 9.99 -1.95 -7.90
CA LEU A 66 10.56 -1.51 -9.16
C LEU A 66 10.80 -2.70 -10.10
N GLY A 67 11.41 -3.77 -9.59
CA GLY A 67 11.66 -5.00 -10.36
C GLY A 67 10.38 -5.70 -10.79
N LEU A 68 9.39 -5.79 -9.90
CA LEU A 68 8.09 -6.39 -10.20
C LEU A 68 7.31 -5.53 -11.22
N GLY A 69 7.35 -4.21 -11.08
CA GLY A 69 6.74 -3.28 -12.04
C GLY A 69 7.37 -3.38 -13.43
N ALA A 70 8.70 -3.48 -13.51
CA ALA A 70 9.40 -3.71 -14.76
C ALA A 70 9.01 -5.05 -15.41
N LEU A 71 8.92 -6.12 -14.61
CA LEU A 71 8.47 -7.44 -15.09
C LEU A 71 7.04 -7.39 -15.63
N ILE A 72 6.13 -6.72 -14.92
CA ILE A 72 4.73 -6.53 -15.37
C ILE A 72 4.67 -5.72 -16.67
N THR A 73 5.45 -4.64 -16.79
CA THR A 73 5.52 -3.85 -18.03
C THR A 73 6.02 -4.69 -19.21
N VAL A 74 7.04 -5.53 -19.00
CA VAL A 74 7.56 -6.45 -20.02
C VAL A 74 6.50 -7.49 -20.39
N VAL A 75 5.82 -8.10 -19.43
CA VAL A 75 4.72 -9.04 -19.68
C VAL A 75 3.59 -8.37 -20.47
N GLY A 76 3.25 -7.12 -20.16
CA GLY A 76 2.20 -6.35 -20.87
C GLY A 76 2.50 -6.08 -22.35
N ILE A 77 3.75 -6.17 -22.77
CA ILE A 77 4.17 -6.09 -24.17
C ILE A 77 3.90 -7.41 -24.90
N PHE A 78 4.23 -8.55 -24.26
CA PHE A 78 4.18 -9.87 -24.89
C PHE A 78 2.80 -10.55 -24.80
N THR A 79 2.04 -10.26 -23.74
CA THR A 79 0.74 -10.90 -23.45
C THR A 79 -0.39 -10.03 -23.97
N GLU A 80 -1.39 -10.66 -24.61
CA GLU A 80 -2.65 -9.99 -24.97
C GLU A 80 -3.55 -9.88 -23.73
N GLY A 81 -4.20 -8.73 -23.55
CA GLY A 81 -5.04 -8.57 -22.37
C GLY A 81 -6.08 -7.47 -22.45
N PRO A 82 -6.87 -7.36 -21.37
CA PRO A 82 -8.03 -6.48 -21.33
C PRO A 82 -7.64 -5.01 -21.43
N HIS A 83 -8.61 -4.20 -21.85
CA HIS A 83 -8.47 -2.75 -21.86
C HIS A 83 -8.45 -2.20 -20.44
N LEU A 84 -7.88 -1.01 -20.26
CA LEU A 84 -7.76 -0.29 -18.99
C LEU A 84 -9.04 -0.37 -18.15
N ALA A 85 -8.96 -1.11 -17.03
CA ALA A 85 -10.04 -1.21 -16.07
C ALA A 85 -10.36 0.16 -15.43
N LYS A 86 -11.64 0.34 -15.02
CA LYS A 86 -12.06 1.55 -14.32
C LYS A 86 -11.30 1.69 -12.98
N TYR A 87 -10.67 2.84 -12.79
CA TYR A 87 -9.91 3.13 -11.58
C TYR A 87 -10.86 3.34 -10.39
N HIS A 88 -10.70 2.54 -9.34
CA HIS A 88 -11.50 2.65 -8.11
C HIS A 88 -10.78 3.53 -7.09
N TRP A 89 -11.11 4.83 -7.07
CA TRP A 89 -10.44 5.83 -6.21
C TRP A 89 -10.68 5.62 -4.70
N ARG A 90 -11.74 4.91 -4.31
CA ARG A 90 -12.14 4.73 -2.91
C ARG A 90 -11.04 4.06 -2.07
N GLY A 91 -10.45 2.98 -2.57
CA GLY A 91 -9.40 2.25 -1.86
C GLY A 91 -8.18 3.12 -1.53
N PRO A 92 -7.50 3.71 -2.53
CA PRO A 92 -6.33 4.56 -2.32
C PRO A 92 -6.60 5.75 -1.38
N PHE A 93 -7.79 6.35 -1.47
CA PHE A 93 -8.18 7.46 -0.62
C PHE A 93 -8.23 7.06 0.86
N PHE A 94 -8.95 5.99 1.21
CA PHE A 94 -9.06 5.52 2.59
C PHE A 94 -7.72 5.03 3.16
N VAL A 95 -6.90 4.36 2.34
CA VAL A 95 -5.54 3.96 2.75
C VAL A 95 -4.67 5.17 3.06
N THR A 96 -4.74 6.22 2.25
CA THR A 96 -3.98 7.47 2.49
C THR A 96 -4.41 8.14 3.80
N VAL A 97 -5.73 8.24 4.03
CA VAL A 97 -6.26 8.80 5.28
C VAL A 97 -5.83 7.97 6.49
N ALA A 98 -5.88 6.63 6.39
CA ALA A 98 -5.41 5.74 7.46
C ALA A 98 -3.92 5.96 7.80
N ILE A 99 -3.06 6.09 6.80
CA ILE A 99 -1.63 6.35 6.99
C ILE A 99 -1.40 7.69 7.67
N LEU A 100 -2.12 8.75 7.24
CA LEU A 100 -2.02 10.07 7.86
C LEU A 100 -2.51 10.04 9.31
N THR A 101 -3.65 9.40 9.59
CA THR A 101 -4.16 9.23 10.96
C THR A 101 -3.15 8.49 11.83
N PHE A 102 -2.54 7.41 11.33
CA PHE A 102 -1.49 6.69 12.06
C PHE A 102 -0.30 7.59 12.38
N ALA A 103 0.23 8.31 11.37
CA ALA A 103 1.40 9.17 11.52
C ALA A 103 1.19 10.30 12.54
N PHE A 104 -0.02 10.87 12.60
CA PHE A 104 -0.35 11.92 13.58
C PHE A 104 -0.64 11.38 14.98
N THR A 105 -1.25 10.20 15.10
CA THR A 105 -1.71 9.66 16.39
C THR A 105 -0.68 8.82 17.12
N ILE A 106 0.32 8.26 16.42
CA ILE A 106 1.32 7.36 17.02
C ILE A 106 2.08 7.99 18.18
N ARG A 107 2.38 9.30 18.12
CA ARG A 107 3.14 10.01 19.17
C ARG A 107 2.28 10.44 20.36
N THR A 108 0.98 10.67 20.16
CA THR A 108 0.08 11.20 21.20
C THR A 108 -0.73 10.11 21.90
N MET A 109 -1.34 9.23 21.11
CA MET A 109 -2.25 8.17 21.59
C MET A 109 -1.57 6.82 21.80
N GLY A 110 -0.31 6.67 21.39
CA GLY A 110 0.44 5.41 21.48
C GLY A 110 0.09 4.44 20.34
N MET A 111 0.91 3.40 20.20
CA MET A 111 0.84 2.49 19.04
C MET A 111 -0.47 1.71 18.94
N ILE A 112 -1.06 1.29 20.07
CA ILE A 112 -2.25 0.43 20.08
C ILE A 112 -3.44 1.17 19.45
N PHE A 113 -3.72 2.38 19.93
CA PHE A 113 -4.83 3.18 19.43
C PHE A 113 -4.59 3.67 18.00
N ALA A 114 -3.36 4.06 17.68
CA ALA A 114 -2.99 4.48 16.33
C ALA A 114 -3.19 3.36 15.31
N ALA A 115 -2.69 2.15 15.61
CA ALA A 115 -2.80 0.98 14.72
C ALA A 115 -4.26 0.56 14.53
N MET A 116 -5.05 0.51 15.60
CA MET A 116 -6.47 0.17 15.55
C MET A 116 -7.24 1.18 14.68
N ALA A 117 -7.05 2.48 14.92
CA ALA A 117 -7.74 3.52 14.16
C ALA A 117 -7.37 3.48 12.67
N ALA A 118 -6.09 3.34 12.36
CA ALA A 118 -5.61 3.23 10.98
C ALA A 118 -6.22 2.00 10.27
N PHE A 119 -6.26 0.85 10.94
CA PHE A 119 -6.85 -0.36 10.36
C PHE A 119 -8.34 -0.20 10.08
N LEU A 120 -9.11 0.37 11.02
CA LEU A 120 -10.54 0.61 10.84
C LEU A 120 -10.81 1.60 9.69
N ILE A 121 -10.01 2.66 9.56
CA ILE A 121 -10.13 3.61 8.46
C ILE A 121 -9.80 2.94 7.12
N ALA A 122 -8.74 2.12 7.07
CA ALA A 122 -8.36 1.40 5.86
C ALA A 122 -9.45 0.40 5.44
N ALA A 123 -10.09 -0.27 6.40
CA ALA A 123 -11.18 -1.20 6.15
C ALA A 123 -12.40 -0.53 5.50
N CYS A 124 -12.68 0.75 5.77
CA CYS A 124 -13.73 1.50 5.06
C CYS A 124 -13.46 1.68 3.56
N GLY A 125 -12.23 1.43 3.09
CA GLY A 125 -11.86 1.49 1.68
C GLY A 125 -12.42 0.35 0.84
N SER A 126 -12.72 -0.80 1.44
CA SER A 126 -13.31 -1.95 0.74
C SER A 126 -14.85 -1.92 0.83
N PRO A 127 -15.58 -2.16 -0.28
CA PRO A 127 -17.03 -2.30 -0.24
C PRO A 127 -17.50 -3.61 0.40
N GLU A 128 -16.61 -4.60 0.60
CA GLU A 128 -16.92 -5.92 1.15
C GLU A 128 -16.62 -6.05 2.65
N THR A 129 -16.47 -4.93 3.35
CA THR A 129 -16.03 -4.93 4.74
C THR A 129 -17.08 -5.48 5.70
N ARG A 130 -16.76 -6.64 6.29
CA ARG A 130 -17.53 -7.24 7.37
C ARG A 130 -17.01 -6.72 8.71
N TRP A 131 -17.80 -5.87 9.36
CA TRP A 131 -17.38 -5.15 10.57
C TRP A 131 -16.94 -6.08 11.72
N THR A 132 -17.58 -7.23 11.88
CA THR A 132 -17.22 -8.20 12.93
C THR A 132 -15.85 -8.83 12.67
N GLU A 133 -15.62 -9.37 11.47
CA GLU A 133 -14.34 -9.94 11.04
C GLU A 133 -13.24 -8.89 11.08
N THR A 134 -13.53 -7.68 10.59
CA THR A 134 -12.61 -6.54 10.58
C THR A 134 -12.18 -6.16 12.00
N LEU A 135 -13.11 -6.09 12.95
CA LEU A 135 -12.81 -5.70 14.32
C LEU A 135 -11.97 -6.78 15.02
N ILE A 136 -12.29 -8.06 14.81
CA ILE A 136 -11.49 -9.17 15.34
C ILE A 136 -10.06 -9.12 14.78
N VAL A 137 -9.90 -8.97 13.46
CA VAL A 137 -8.58 -8.86 12.83
C VAL A 137 -7.84 -7.61 13.30
N ALA A 138 -8.52 -6.47 13.43
CA ALA A 138 -7.93 -5.23 13.94
C ALA A 138 -7.35 -5.43 15.34
N VAL A 139 -8.10 -6.05 16.25
CA VAL A 139 -7.68 -6.33 17.62
C VAL A 139 -6.52 -7.32 17.64
N CYS A 140 -6.62 -8.45 16.92
CA CYS A 140 -5.57 -9.47 16.87
C CYS A 140 -4.27 -8.90 16.29
N LEU A 141 -4.35 -8.16 15.17
CA LEU A 141 -3.19 -7.56 14.53
C LEU A 141 -2.56 -6.48 15.42
N THR A 142 -3.38 -5.65 16.06
CA THR A 142 -2.90 -4.61 16.98
C THR A 142 -2.20 -5.23 18.19
N ALA A 143 -2.80 -6.26 18.80
CA ALA A 143 -2.20 -6.99 19.92
C ALA A 143 -0.88 -7.65 19.50
N PHE A 144 -0.84 -8.26 18.31
CA PHE A 144 0.37 -8.85 17.75
C PHE A 144 1.47 -7.81 17.54
N CYS A 145 1.16 -6.65 16.94
CA CYS A 145 2.12 -5.55 16.78
C CYS A 145 2.60 -5.01 18.13
N ALA A 146 1.69 -4.84 19.09
CA ALA A 146 2.01 -4.38 20.44
C ALA A 146 2.92 -5.36 21.20
N LEU A 147 2.92 -6.65 20.86
CA LEU A 147 3.85 -7.63 21.41
C LEU A 147 5.16 -7.70 20.59
N LEU A 148 5.06 -7.75 19.26
CA LEU A 148 6.19 -7.94 18.36
C LEU A 148 7.23 -6.80 18.48
N PHE A 149 6.79 -5.55 18.52
CA PHE A 149 7.72 -4.41 18.56
C PHE A 149 8.56 -4.31 19.85
N PRO A 150 7.96 -4.33 21.06
CA PRO A 150 8.74 -4.26 22.29
C PRO A 150 9.45 -5.56 22.62
N TYR A 151 8.83 -6.73 22.40
CA TYR A 151 9.41 -8.01 22.83
C TYR A 151 10.30 -8.67 21.77
N ALA A 152 9.90 -8.67 20.49
CA ALA A 152 10.65 -9.36 19.45
C ALA A 152 11.71 -8.46 18.79
N LEU A 153 11.42 -7.17 18.58
CA LEU A 153 12.35 -6.22 17.95
C LEU A 153 13.13 -5.37 18.95
N GLY A 154 12.71 -5.30 20.22
CA GLY A 154 13.37 -4.49 21.25
C GLY A 154 13.35 -2.98 20.95
N LEU A 155 12.42 -2.52 20.10
CA LEU A 155 12.30 -1.11 19.72
C LEU A 155 11.60 -0.34 20.85
N PRO A 156 12.15 0.80 21.32
CA PRO A 156 11.52 1.65 22.34
C PRO A 156 10.37 2.46 21.71
N LEU A 157 9.28 1.78 21.36
CA LEU A 157 8.04 2.42 20.89
C LEU A 157 7.11 2.69 22.08
N GLN A 158 6.46 3.85 22.06
CA GLN A 158 5.46 4.23 23.05
C GLN A 158 4.19 3.39 22.85
N LEU A 159 4.07 2.32 23.63
CA LEU A 159 2.93 1.40 23.60
C LEU A 159 1.67 2.06 24.17
N LEU A 160 1.84 2.79 25.27
CA LEU A 160 0.77 3.44 26.03
C LEU A 160 0.72 4.94 25.72
N PRO A 161 -0.47 5.55 25.73
CA PRO A 161 -0.64 6.99 25.50
C PRO A 161 0.13 7.79 26.54
N THR A 162 0.84 8.82 26.08
CA THR A 162 1.61 9.76 26.92
C THR A 162 0.79 10.41 28.04
N PHE A 163 -0.54 10.44 27.90
CA PHE A 163 -1.48 10.94 28.91
C PHE A 163 -1.61 10.05 30.16
N MET A 164 -1.22 8.77 30.11
CA MET A 164 -1.26 7.86 31.26
C MET A 164 0.09 7.69 31.97
N ILE A 165 1.17 8.21 31.40
CA ILE A 165 2.56 8.03 31.89
C ILE A 165 3.10 9.30 32.57
N ARG A 166 2.38 10.43 32.48
CA ARG A 166 2.72 11.70 33.12
C ARG A 166 1.89 11.90 34.38
#